data_AF-A0A2D9EWW5-F1
#
_entry.id   AF-A0A2D9EWW5-F1
#
_cell.length_a   1.000
_cell.length_b   1.000
_cell.length_c   1.000
_cell.angle_alpha   90.00
_cell.angle_beta   90.00
_cell.angle_gamma   90.00
#
_symmetry.space_group_name_H-M   'P 1'
#
loop_
_entity.id
_entity.type
_entity.pdbx_description
1 polymer ?
#
loop_
_entity_poly.entity_id
_entity_poly.type
_entity_poly.pdbx_seq_one_letter_code
_entity_poly.pdbx_strand_id
1 'polypeptide(L)'
;DEAGIMPYDIITHVDGIEVPDYDSFSLQMDSLEAGDVIIFTVIPYSAEEGEWGISSEIPVTLGDKRQYYLDQCEGDVDCLSETNEVLDSYGIEEGEAFLGVSYPRSGTFQTEQFSVIFDDRYSSLQKIVIVTLTPLSMLGTPMSYDGQTMNIHERMMLEVDDDFILSPLGTGTMLSLFDFIFWLIWVNFLLGFLNLLPIIPFDGGHMVKDGTHSILSILMRDSNPLRVEKLAGSISGLTTIVMLVVVVIPILMLIV
;
A
#
# COMPACT_ATOMS: atom_id res chain seq x y z
N ASP A 1 8.85 -21.12 -10.27
CA ASP A 1 10.05 -21.16 -11.14
C ASP A 1 10.09 -22.34 -12.10
N GLU A 2 9.95 -23.59 -11.66
CA GLU A 2 10.07 -24.77 -12.55
C GLU A 2 9.07 -24.78 -13.71
N ALA A 3 7.84 -24.32 -13.48
CA ALA A 3 6.82 -24.19 -14.51
C ALA A 3 6.94 -22.92 -15.36
N GLY A 4 7.88 -22.02 -15.06
CA GLY A 4 8.09 -20.79 -15.82
C GLY A 4 7.07 -19.67 -15.60
N ILE A 5 6.21 -19.78 -14.57
CA ILE A 5 5.33 -18.68 -14.14
C ILE A 5 6.18 -17.60 -13.46
N MET A 6 6.05 -16.37 -13.93
CA MET A 6 6.83 -15.21 -13.51
C MET A 6 5.96 -14.19 -12.76
N PRO A 7 6.56 -13.24 -12.02
CA PRO A 7 5.81 -12.12 -11.44
C PRO A 7 5.01 -11.34 -12.50
N TYR A 8 3.80 -10.93 -12.15
CA TYR A 8 2.82 -10.23 -13.01
C TYR A 8 2.16 -11.06 -14.11
N ASP A 9 2.46 -12.34 -14.20
CA ASP A 9 1.64 -13.28 -14.96
C ASP A 9 0.22 -13.34 -14.37
N ILE A 10 -0.78 -13.37 -15.24
CA ILE A 10 -2.19 -13.41 -14.84
C ILE A 10 -2.69 -14.84 -14.97
N ILE A 11 -3.09 -15.43 -13.84
CA ILE A 11 -3.79 -16.71 -13.82
C ILE A 11 -5.27 -16.44 -14.04
N THR A 12 -5.86 -17.06 -15.07
CA THR A 12 -7.28 -16.89 -15.41
C THR A 12 -8.11 -18.13 -15.13
N HIS A 13 -7.49 -19.31 -15.25
CA HIS A 13 -8.16 -20.59 -15.01
C HIS A 13 -7.21 -21.55 -14.29
N VAL A 14 -7.80 -22.44 -13.49
CA VAL A 14 -7.15 -23.56 -12.82
C VAL A 14 -7.95 -24.82 -13.17
N ASP A 15 -7.32 -25.79 -13.85
CA ASP A 15 -7.97 -26.97 -14.43
C ASP A 15 -9.23 -26.66 -15.28
N GLY A 16 -9.16 -25.54 -16.01
CA GLY A 16 -10.26 -25.07 -16.86
C GLY A 16 -11.42 -24.41 -16.10
N ILE A 17 -11.35 -24.28 -14.77
CA ILE A 17 -12.30 -23.52 -13.96
C ILE A 17 -11.82 -22.08 -13.89
N GLU A 18 -12.69 -21.13 -14.24
CA GLU A 18 -12.39 -19.70 -14.21
C GLU A 18 -12.10 -19.20 -12.80
N VAL A 19 -11.13 -18.28 -12.70
CA VAL A 19 -10.65 -17.69 -11.46
C VAL A 19 -10.63 -16.16 -11.59
N PRO A 20 -11.77 -15.48 -11.39
CA PRO A 20 -11.88 -14.04 -11.63
C PRO A 20 -11.19 -13.18 -10.56
N ASP A 21 -10.94 -13.73 -9.37
CA ASP A 21 -10.41 -12.99 -8.23
C ASP A 21 -9.54 -13.88 -7.31
N TYR A 22 -8.95 -13.26 -6.30
CA TYR A 22 -8.12 -13.99 -5.34
C TYR A 22 -8.91 -14.98 -4.48
N ASP A 23 -10.17 -14.68 -4.14
CA ASP A 23 -10.97 -15.53 -3.25
C ASP A 23 -11.32 -16.85 -3.96
N SER A 24 -11.74 -16.77 -5.23
CA SER A 24 -11.96 -17.94 -6.09
C SER A 24 -10.67 -18.73 -6.33
N PHE A 25 -9.53 -18.05 -6.46
CA PHE A 25 -8.22 -18.71 -6.57
C PHE A 25 -7.88 -19.50 -5.31
N SER A 26 -8.00 -18.84 -4.15
CA SER A 26 -7.70 -19.46 -2.86
C SER A 26 -8.58 -20.67 -2.62
N LEU A 27 -9.89 -20.56 -2.88
CA LEU A 27 -10.83 -21.68 -2.70
C LEU A 27 -10.49 -22.89 -3.57
N GLN A 28 -10.00 -22.68 -4.80
CA GLN A 28 -9.55 -23.79 -5.64
C GLN A 28 -8.27 -24.40 -5.10
N MET A 29 -7.27 -23.58 -4.74
CA MET A 29 -6.01 -24.06 -4.16
C MET A 29 -6.20 -24.82 -2.85
N ASP A 30 -7.15 -24.40 -2.00
CA ASP A 30 -7.47 -25.06 -0.71
C ASP A 30 -8.02 -26.49 -0.90
N SER A 31 -8.46 -26.83 -2.10
CA SER A 31 -8.98 -28.18 -2.43
C SER A 31 -7.93 -29.14 -3.00
N LEU A 32 -6.70 -28.66 -3.22
CA LEU A 32 -5.62 -29.38 -3.88
C LEU A 32 -4.56 -29.83 -2.85
N GLU A 33 -3.82 -30.87 -3.20
CA GLU A 33 -2.76 -31.41 -2.35
C GLU A 33 -1.38 -31.21 -2.99
N ALA A 34 -0.35 -31.19 -2.15
CA ALA A 34 1.03 -31.17 -2.61
C ALA A 34 1.34 -32.39 -3.49
N GLY A 35 1.99 -32.17 -4.63
CA GLY A 35 2.30 -33.18 -5.63
C GLY A 35 1.26 -33.32 -6.75
N ASP A 36 0.10 -32.67 -6.63
CA ASP A 36 -0.88 -32.64 -7.73
C ASP A 36 -0.31 -31.92 -8.96
N VAL A 37 -0.68 -32.40 -10.14
CA VAL A 37 -0.32 -31.78 -11.43
C VAL A 37 -1.56 -31.10 -12.00
N ILE A 38 -1.52 -29.78 -12.01
CA ILE A 38 -2.66 -28.92 -12.30
C ILE A 38 -2.35 -28.06 -13.52
N ILE A 39 -3.34 -27.85 -14.38
CA ILE A 39 -3.19 -27.03 -15.58
C ILE A 39 -3.62 -25.60 -15.26
N PHE A 40 -2.66 -24.69 -15.27
CA PHE A 40 -2.94 -23.26 -15.12
C PHE A 40 -3.05 -22.61 -16.49
N THR A 41 -4.11 -21.84 -16.72
CA THR A 41 -4.21 -20.97 -17.89
C THR A 41 -3.66 -19.60 -17.51
N VAL A 42 -2.49 -19.28 -18.06
CA VAL A 42 -1.70 -18.10 -17.70
C VAL A 42 -1.56 -17.17 -18.89
N ILE A 43 -1.72 -15.87 -18.65
CA ILE A 43 -1.35 -14.82 -19.58
C ILE A 43 0.01 -14.26 -19.13
N PRO A 44 1.10 -14.57 -19.84
CA PRO A 44 2.44 -14.20 -19.41
C PRO A 44 2.70 -12.70 -19.60
N TYR A 45 3.44 -12.10 -18.68
CA TYR A 45 3.89 -10.71 -18.78
C TYR A 45 5.27 -10.62 -19.46
N SER A 46 5.37 -9.84 -20.55
CA SER A 46 6.63 -9.54 -21.21
C SER A 46 7.24 -8.25 -20.66
N ALA A 47 8.27 -8.36 -19.83
CA ALA A 47 8.97 -7.17 -19.30
C ALA A 47 9.71 -6.37 -20.39
N GLU A 48 10.12 -7.02 -21.48
CA GLU A 48 10.80 -6.35 -22.60
C GLU A 48 9.84 -5.51 -23.45
N GLU A 49 8.64 -6.02 -23.71
CA GLU A 49 7.62 -5.36 -24.53
C GLU A 49 6.68 -4.49 -23.68
N GLY A 50 6.60 -4.73 -22.38
CA GLY A 50 5.70 -4.05 -21.45
C GLY A 50 4.23 -4.46 -21.60
N GLU A 51 3.96 -5.59 -22.28
CA GLU A 51 2.62 -6.04 -22.64
C GLU A 51 2.36 -7.48 -22.15
N TRP A 52 1.08 -7.84 -22.01
CA TRP A 52 0.67 -9.23 -21.78
C TRP A 52 0.60 -9.99 -23.10
N GLY A 53 1.16 -11.19 -23.09
CA GLY A 53 1.17 -12.08 -24.23
C GLY A 53 -0.17 -12.79 -24.45
N ILE A 54 -0.10 -13.86 -25.25
CA ILE A 54 -1.25 -14.73 -25.50
C ILE A 54 -1.38 -15.74 -24.36
N SER A 55 -2.62 -16.05 -23.96
CA SER A 55 -2.91 -17.07 -22.96
C SER A 55 -2.31 -18.42 -23.35
N SER A 56 -1.67 -19.09 -22.40
CA SER A 56 -1.10 -20.42 -22.57
C SER A 56 -1.45 -21.33 -21.40
N GLU A 57 -1.60 -22.62 -21.68
CA GLU A 57 -1.82 -23.65 -20.66
C GLU A 57 -0.47 -24.21 -20.21
N ILE A 58 -0.22 -24.14 -18.90
CA ILE A 58 1.05 -24.55 -18.30
C ILE A 58 0.73 -25.64 -17.26
N PRO A 59 1.23 -26.88 -17.44
CA PRO A 59 1.12 -27.89 -16.39
C PRO A 59 2.10 -27.55 -15.26
N VAL A 60 1.57 -27.47 -14.04
CA VAL A 60 2.34 -27.15 -12.84
C VAL A 60 2.19 -28.29 -11.85
N THR A 61 3.31 -28.79 -11.34
CA THR A 61 3.30 -29.69 -10.18
C THR A 61 3.33 -28.84 -8.92
N LEU A 62 2.32 -28.96 -8.07
CA LEU A 62 2.21 -28.20 -6.84
C LEU A 62 3.23 -28.71 -5.83
N GLY A 63 3.96 -27.78 -5.22
CA GLY A 63 4.88 -28.08 -4.13
C GLY A 63 4.15 -28.21 -2.79
N ASP A 64 4.91 -28.60 -1.78
CA ASP A 64 4.46 -28.57 -0.38
C ASP A 64 4.83 -27.22 0.24
N LYS A 65 3.84 -26.52 0.79
CA LYS A 65 4.02 -25.19 1.38
C LYS A 65 4.93 -25.20 2.59
N ARG A 66 4.79 -26.18 3.47
CA ARG A 66 5.59 -26.28 4.70
C ARG A 66 7.04 -26.58 4.34
N GLN A 67 7.26 -27.55 3.46
CA GLN A 67 8.57 -27.93 2.96
C GLN A 67 9.27 -26.75 2.28
N TYR A 68 8.56 -25.99 1.46
CA TYR A 68 9.12 -24.80 0.79
C TYR A 68 9.77 -23.82 1.79
N TYR A 69 9.06 -23.50 2.88
CA TYR A 69 9.58 -22.58 3.90
C TYR A 69 10.73 -23.18 4.71
N LEU A 70 10.69 -24.48 5.00
CA LEU A 70 11.79 -25.17 5.68
C LEU A 70 13.05 -25.25 4.81
N ASP A 71 12.89 -25.43 3.50
CA ASP A 71 14.00 -25.47 2.54
C ASP A 71 14.75 -24.14 2.44
N GLN A 72 14.10 -23.00 2.73
CA GLN A 72 14.76 -21.70 2.79
C GLN A 72 15.80 -21.59 3.92
N CYS A 73 15.73 -22.45 4.93
CA CYS A 73 16.72 -22.49 6.01
C CYS A 73 18.03 -23.18 5.62
N GLU A 74 18.12 -23.82 4.45
CA GLU A 74 19.31 -24.52 3.95
C GLU A 74 19.93 -25.51 4.97
N GLY A 75 19.11 -26.07 5.86
CA GLY A 75 19.54 -27.02 6.90
C GLY A 75 20.06 -26.39 8.21
N ASP A 76 19.97 -25.06 8.36
CA ASP A 76 20.31 -24.39 9.62
C ASP A 76 19.34 -24.77 10.75
N VAL A 77 19.88 -25.28 11.86
CA VAL A 77 19.08 -25.89 12.93
C VAL A 77 18.25 -24.85 13.69
N ASP A 78 18.81 -23.66 13.91
CA ASP A 78 18.12 -22.60 14.66
C ASP A 78 16.98 -22.04 13.79
N CYS A 79 17.24 -21.78 12.50
CA CYS A 79 16.22 -21.37 11.52
C CYS A 79 15.10 -22.41 11.39
N LEU A 80 15.44 -23.69 11.26
CA LEU A 80 14.44 -24.75 11.14
C LEU A 80 13.54 -24.82 12.38
N SER A 81 14.10 -24.64 13.58
CA SER A 81 13.32 -24.62 14.81
C SER A 81 12.37 -23.44 14.85
N GLU A 82 12.87 -22.22 14.59
CA GLU A 82 12.06 -21.00 14.60
C GLU A 82 10.98 -21.03 13.52
N THR A 83 11.32 -21.43 12.29
CA THR A 83 10.36 -21.53 11.19
C THR A 83 9.29 -22.58 11.48
N ASN A 84 9.62 -23.73 12.07
CA ASN A 84 8.60 -24.71 12.47
C ASN A 84 7.60 -24.13 13.47
N GLU A 85 8.07 -23.42 14.52
CA GLU A 85 7.19 -22.78 15.49
C GLU A 85 6.26 -21.74 14.83
N VAL A 86 6.80 -20.97 13.88
CA VAL A 86 6.01 -20.00 13.10
C VAL A 86 4.96 -20.69 12.24
N LEU A 87 5.34 -21.72 11.47
CA LEU A 87 4.42 -22.46 10.59
C LEU A 87 3.30 -23.12 11.40
N ASP A 88 3.61 -23.70 12.55
CA ASP A 88 2.61 -24.28 13.46
C ASP A 88 1.64 -23.19 13.98
N SER A 89 2.13 -21.98 14.28
CA SER A 89 1.28 -20.87 14.73
C SER A 89 0.32 -20.35 13.65
N TYR A 90 0.70 -20.48 12.37
CA TYR A 90 -0.14 -20.15 11.22
C TYR A 90 -1.02 -21.33 10.78
N GLY A 91 -0.87 -22.51 11.41
CA GLY A 91 -1.62 -23.72 11.06
C GLY A 91 -1.24 -24.31 9.70
N ILE A 92 0.02 -24.12 9.26
CA ILE A 92 0.50 -24.64 7.97
C ILE A 92 0.98 -26.08 8.16
N GLU A 93 0.23 -27.02 7.62
CA GLU A 93 0.48 -28.47 7.72
C GLU A 93 1.25 -29.02 6.51
N GLU A 94 1.83 -30.22 6.66
CA GLU A 94 2.37 -30.98 5.52
C GLU A 94 1.23 -31.42 4.59
N GLY A 95 1.48 -31.40 3.29
CA GLY A 95 0.52 -31.74 2.24
C GLY A 95 -0.23 -30.53 1.65
N GLU A 96 -0.07 -29.32 2.21
CA GLU A 96 -0.69 -28.11 1.65
C GLU A 96 -0.10 -27.76 0.28
N ALA A 97 -0.99 -27.71 -0.72
CA ALA A 97 -0.66 -27.29 -2.07
C ALA A 97 -0.04 -25.89 -2.12
N PHE A 98 1.10 -25.77 -2.80
CA PHE A 98 1.80 -24.50 -2.96
C PHE A 98 2.29 -24.28 -4.37
N LEU A 99 1.91 -23.13 -4.94
CA LEU A 99 2.32 -22.73 -6.29
C LEU A 99 3.77 -22.21 -6.35
N GLY A 100 4.42 -21.99 -5.21
CA GLY A 100 5.75 -21.36 -5.20
C GLY A 100 5.72 -19.83 -5.29
N VAL A 101 4.53 -19.21 -5.20
CA VAL A 101 4.35 -17.75 -5.28
C VAL A 101 3.89 -17.22 -3.93
N SER A 102 4.58 -16.20 -3.44
CA SER A 102 4.18 -15.49 -2.22
C SER A 102 3.25 -14.34 -2.55
N TYR A 103 2.15 -14.24 -1.82
CA TYR A 103 1.17 -13.14 -1.92
C TYR A 103 0.56 -12.98 -3.32
N PRO A 104 -0.22 -13.96 -3.81
CA PRO A 104 -1.05 -13.76 -5.00
C PRO A 104 -2.03 -12.60 -4.73
N ARG A 105 -2.33 -11.81 -5.77
CA ARG A 105 -3.24 -10.66 -5.66
C ARG A 105 -4.24 -10.70 -6.81
N SER A 106 -5.43 -10.14 -6.56
CA SER A 106 -6.36 -9.84 -7.63
C SER A 106 -5.78 -8.79 -8.58
N GLY A 107 -6.12 -8.85 -9.87
CA GLY A 107 -5.77 -7.82 -10.85
C GLY A 107 -6.31 -6.42 -10.51
N THR A 108 -7.33 -6.35 -9.64
CA THR A 108 -7.92 -5.11 -9.16
C THR A 108 -7.26 -4.54 -7.89
N PHE A 109 -6.21 -5.19 -7.36
CA PHE A 109 -5.61 -4.87 -6.07
C PHE A 109 -5.31 -3.37 -5.85
N GLN A 110 -4.75 -2.68 -6.86
CA GLN A 110 -4.42 -1.24 -6.74
C GLN A 110 -5.63 -0.33 -6.57
N THR A 111 -6.82 -0.80 -6.95
CA THR A 111 -8.08 -0.05 -6.79
C THR A 111 -8.74 -0.26 -5.44
N GLU A 112 -8.43 -1.35 -4.72
CA GLU A 112 -9.07 -1.69 -3.46
C GLU A 112 -8.89 -0.61 -2.38
N GLN A 113 -7.70 0.00 -2.34
CA GLN A 113 -7.41 1.10 -1.41
C GLN A 113 -8.32 2.34 -1.60
N PHE A 114 -8.92 2.49 -2.79
CA PHE A 114 -9.81 3.59 -3.13
C PHE A 114 -11.29 3.19 -3.14
N SER A 115 -11.59 1.90 -3.14
CA SER A 115 -12.97 1.38 -3.17
C SER A 115 -13.56 1.11 -1.78
N VAL A 116 -12.84 1.41 -0.69
CA VAL A 116 -13.28 1.19 0.72
C VAL A 116 -14.70 1.70 1.01
N ILE A 117 -15.12 2.79 0.36
CA ILE A 117 -16.46 3.37 0.52
C ILE A 117 -17.55 2.36 0.08
N PHE A 118 -17.26 1.58 -0.96
CA PHE A 118 -18.15 0.60 -1.58
C PHE A 118 -17.93 -0.82 -1.07
N ASP A 119 -16.88 -1.06 -0.28
CA ASP A 119 -16.55 -2.38 0.22
C ASP A 119 -17.43 -2.78 1.43
N ASP A 120 -18.19 -3.86 1.29
CA ASP A 120 -19.13 -4.33 2.32
C ASP A 120 -18.45 -5.01 3.52
N ARG A 121 -17.14 -5.30 3.44
CA ARG A 121 -16.36 -5.86 4.55
C ARG A 121 -16.22 -4.89 5.72
N TYR A 122 -16.36 -3.59 5.47
CA TYR A 122 -16.18 -2.54 6.49
C TYR A 122 -17.51 -1.98 7.00
N SER A 123 -17.63 -1.85 8.32
CA SER A 123 -18.73 -1.12 8.95
C SER A 123 -18.69 0.37 8.61
N SER A 124 -19.82 1.07 8.72
CA SER A 124 -19.89 2.51 8.40
C SER A 124 -18.90 3.36 9.21
N LEU A 125 -18.66 3.01 10.48
CA LEU A 125 -17.68 3.71 11.31
C LEU A 125 -16.25 3.49 10.81
N GLN A 126 -15.91 2.25 10.46
CA GLN A 126 -14.59 1.94 9.89
C GLN A 126 -14.37 2.67 8.57
N LYS A 127 -15.37 2.70 7.67
CA LYS A 127 -15.30 3.45 6.41
C LYS A 127 -14.98 4.93 6.64
N ILE A 128 -15.65 5.58 7.59
CA ILE A 128 -15.39 6.99 7.93
C ILE A 128 -13.95 7.18 8.41
N VAL A 129 -13.49 6.33 9.33
CA VAL A 129 -12.12 6.42 9.87
C VAL A 129 -11.09 6.23 8.76
N ILE A 130 -11.26 5.19 7.93
CA ILE A 130 -10.32 4.88 6.84
C ILE A 130 -10.29 6.04 5.85
N VAL A 131 -11.43 6.47 5.31
CA VAL A 131 -11.52 7.57 4.32
C VAL A 131 -10.93 8.87 4.86
N THR A 132 -11.12 9.15 6.15
CA THR A 132 -10.53 10.35 6.79
C THR A 132 -9.00 10.28 6.82
N LEU A 133 -8.43 9.08 6.98
CA LEU A 133 -6.99 8.85 7.04
C LEU A 133 -6.37 8.54 5.68
N THR A 134 -7.16 8.24 4.65
CA THR A 134 -6.67 7.90 3.29
C THR A 134 -5.73 8.96 2.71
N PRO A 135 -5.98 10.29 2.83
CA PRO A 135 -5.02 11.27 2.33
C PRO A 135 -3.63 11.17 2.98
N LEU A 136 -3.57 10.74 4.25
CA LEU A 136 -2.31 10.54 4.96
C LEU A 136 -1.56 9.31 4.43
N SER A 137 -2.25 8.20 4.16
CA SER A 137 -1.61 7.02 3.56
C SER A 137 -1.17 7.29 2.11
N MET A 138 -1.93 8.12 1.37
CA MET A 138 -1.61 8.50 -0.01
C MET A 138 -0.34 9.37 -0.13
N LEU A 139 0.13 9.99 0.96
CA LEU A 139 1.38 10.78 0.91
C LEU A 139 2.57 9.94 0.45
N GLY A 140 2.65 8.68 0.88
CA GLY A 140 3.75 7.78 0.55
C GLY A 140 3.61 7.10 -0.81
N THR A 141 2.45 7.18 -1.46
CA THR A 141 2.17 6.48 -2.72
C THR A 141 3.14 6.87 -3.83
N PRO A 142 3.37 8.16 -4.15
CA PRO A 142 4.32 8.52 -5.20
C PRO A 142 5.76 8.12 -4.85
N MET A 143 6.12 8.09 -3.56
CA MET A 143 7.46 7.66 -3.14
C MET A 143 7.64 6.14 -3.25
N SER A 144 6.56 5.38 -3.07
CA SER A 144 6.58 3.91 -3.13
C SER A 144 6.53 3.39 -4.57
N TYR A 145 6.03 4.20 -5.50
CA TYR A 145 5.81 3.83 -6.90
C TYR A 145 6.54 4.77 -7.88
N ASP A 146 7.72 5.28 -7.52
CA ASP A 146 8.60 6.07 -8.41
C ASP A 146 7.90 7.24 -9.14
N GLY A 147 7.05 7.96 -8.42
CA GLY A 147 6.28 9.10 -8.92
C GLY A 147 4.97 8.72 -9.61
N GLN A 148 4.56 7.45 -9.55
CA GLN A 148 3.27 6.98 -10.06
C GLN A 148 2.21 6.93 -8.96
N THR A 149 0.95 6.85 -9.37
CA THR A 149 -0.20 6.80 -8.45
C THR A 149 -0.51 5.37 -7.95
N MET A 150 0.08 4.37 -8.60
CA MET A 150 -0.05 2.94 -8.32
C MET A 150 1.07 2.18 -9.05
N ASN A 151 1.27 0.90 -8.73
CA ASN A 151 2.20 0.04 -9.46
C ASN A 151 1.82 -0.02 -10.95
N ILE A 152 2.79 0.22 -11.84
CA ILE A 152 2.55 0.30 -13.29
C ILE A 152 2.07 -1.03 -13.89
N HIS A 153 2.56 -2.16 -13.38
CA HIS A 153 2.19 -3.48 -13.88
C HIS A 153 0.76 -3.82 -13.46
N GLU A 154 0.43 -3.65 -12.18
CA GLU A 154 -0.94 -3.90 -11.70
C GLU A 154 -1.94 -2.89 -12.29
N ARG A 155 -1.52 -1.65 -12.58
CA ARG A 155 -2.35 -0.66 -13.27
C ARG A 155 -2.81 -1.10 -14.65
N MET A 156 -1.93 -1.75 -15.41
CA MET A 156 -2.26 -2.17 -16.77
C MET A 156 -3.19 -3.38 -16.79
N MET A 157 -3.38 -4.06 -15.65
CA MET A 157 -4.40 -5.10 -15.48
C MET A 157 -5.81 -4.53 -15.25
N LEU A 158 -5.92 -3.22 -14.98
CA LEU A 158 -7.19 -2.58 -14.70
C LEU A 158 -7.95 -2.33 -16.00
N GLU A 159 -9.22 -2.74 -16.01
CA GLU A 159 -10.17 -2.46 -17.08
C GLU A 159 -11.43 -1.82 -16.49
N VAL A 160 -12.04 -0.93 -17.28
CA VAL A 160 -13.33 -0.35 -16.93
C VAL A 160 -14.40 -1.31 -17.44
N ASP A 161 -15.27 -1.73 -16.54
CA ASP A 161 -16.43 -2.55 -16.87
C ASP A 161 -17.26 -1.89 -17.99
N ASP A 162 -17.63 -2.68 -19.00
CA ASP A 162 -18.39 -2.24 -20.17
C ASP A 162 -19.75 -1.64 -19.79
N ASP A 163 -20.35 -2.14 -18.70
CA ASP A 163 -21.63 -1.68 -18.16
C ASP A 163 -21.54 -0.32 -17.43
N PHE A 164 -20.33 0.19 -17.18
CA PHE A 164 -20.13 1.47 -16.51
C PHE A 164 -20.56 2.64 -17.41
N ILE A 165 -21.27 3.63 -16.85
CA ILE A 165 -21.83 4.77 -17.62
C ILE A 165 -20.77 5.58 -18.39
N LEU A 166 -19.51 5.52 -17.97
CA LEU A 166 -18.40 6.21 -18.61
C LEU A 166 -17.42 5.26 -19.32
N SER A 167 -17.79 3.99 -19.51
CA SER A 167 -17.03 3.04 -20.35
C SER A 167 -16.74 3.59 -21.76
N PRO A 168 -17.59 4.43 -22.42
CA PRO A 168 -17.26 4.99 -23.73
C PRO A 168 -16.05 5.93 -23.75
N LEU A 169 -15.58 6.39 -22.59
CA LEU A 169 -14.35 7.19 -22.49
C LEU A 169 -13.07 6.32 -22.61
N GLY A 170 -13.21 5.00 -22.43
CA GLY A 170 -12.12 4.04 -22.42
C GLY A 170 -11.31 4.03 -21.13
N THR A 171 -10.73 2.87 -20.82
CA THR A 171 -9.90 2.61 -19.64
C THR A 171 -8.74 3.61 -19.49
N GLY A 172 -8.02 3.90 -20.57
CA GLY A 172 -6.88 4.83 -20.52
C GLY A 172 -7.26 6.24 -20.09
N THR A 173 -8.40 6.76 -20.56
CA THR A 173 -8.90 8.09 -20.17
C THR A 173 -9.31 8.09 -18.70
N MET A 174 -9.92 7.02 -18.22
CA MET A 174 -10.29 6.88 -16.81
C MET A 174 -9.09 6.89 -15.88
N LEU A 175 -8.07 6.09 -16.20
CA LEU A 175 -6.86 6.05 -15.41
C LEU A 175 -6.12 7.40 -15.44
N SER A 176 -6.17 8.12 -16.56
CA SER A 176 -5.61 9.48 -16.65
C SER A 176 -6.39 10.50 -15.81
N LEU A 177 -7.72 10.40 -15.77
CA LEU A 177 -8.56 11.22 -14.92
C LEU A 177 -8.33 10.91 -13.44
N PHE A 178 -8.18 9.63 -13.10
CA PHE A 178 -7.81 9.18 -11.77
C PHE A 178 -6.49 9.83 -11.34
N ASP A 179 -5.46 9.80 -12.18
CA ASP A 179 -4.18 10.43 -11.87
C ASP A 179 -4.31 11.93 -11.64
N PHE A 180 -5.09 12.60 -12.49
CA PHE A 180 -5.33 14.03 -12.35
C PHE A 180 -5.99 14.38 -11.01
N ILE A 181 -7.02 13.63 -10.62
CA ILE A 181 -7.72 13.81 -9.33
C ILE A 181 -6.79 13.46 -8.17
N PHE A 182 -6.05 12.35 -8.27
CA PHE A 182 -5.07 11.93 -7.29
C PHE A 182 -4.05 13.04 -7.04
N TRP A 183 -3.44 13.58 -8.10
CA TRP A 183 -2.42 14.63 -7.98
C TRP A 183 -3.00 15.95 -7.47
N LEU A 184 -4.25 16.28 -7.85
CA LEU A 184 -4.95 17.43 -7.29
C LEU A 184 -5.09 17.28 -5.78
N ILE A 185 -5.59 16.14 -5.31
CA ILE A 185 -5.76 15.86 -3.87
C ILE A 185 -4.40 15.88 -3.17
N TRP A 186 -3.40 15.19 -3.73
CA TRP A 186 -2.08 15.03 -3.14
C TRP A 186 -1.36 16.38 -2.97
N VAL A 187 -1.34 17.23 -3.99
CA VAL A 187 -0.71 18.56 -3.92
C VAL A 187 -1.45 19.48 -2.92
N ASN A 188 -2.79 19.46 -2.93
CA ASN A 188 -3.57 20.28 -1.99
C ASN A 188 -3.37 19.81 -0.54
N PHE A 189 -3.31 18.50 -0.32
CA PHE A 189 -3.05 17.92 0.99
C PHE A 189 -1.63 18.27 1.47
N LEU A 190 -0.61 18.14 0.61
CA LEU A 190 0.76 18.52 0.94
C LEU A 190 0.85 20.03 1.26
N LEU A 191 0.20 20.89 0.48
CA LEU A 191 0.16 22.33 0.75
C LEU A 191 -0.51 22.63 2.09
N GLY A 192 -1.63 21.96 2.39
CA GLY A 192 -2.29 22.05 3.69
C GLY A 192 -1.40 21.58 4.85
N PHE A 193 -0.72 20.45 4.68
CA PHE A 193 0.21 19.90 5.65
C PHE A 193 1.41 20.84 5.90
N LEU A 194 2.00 21.38 4.84
CA LEU A 194 3.08 22.39 4.94
C LEU A 194 2.60 23.64 5.67
N ASN A 195 1.36 24.09 5.41
CA ASN A 195 0.78 25.23 6.12
C ASN A 195 0.55 24.95 7.61
N LEU A 196 0.35 23.70 8.02
CA LEU A 196 0.25 23.32 9.43
C LEU A 196 1.60 23.24 10.14
N LEU A 197 2.72 23.28 9.42
CA LEU A 197 4.04 23.23 10.04
C LEU A 197 4.22 24.45 10.96
N PRO A 198 4.71 24.26 12.19
CA PRO A 198 4.92 25.34 13.16
C PRO A 198 6.23 26.09 12.89
N ILE A 199 6.36 26.60 11.66
CA ILE A 199 7.51 27.35 11.15
C ILE A 199 6.97 28.65 10.56
N ILE A 200 7.44 29.81 11.02
CA ILE A 200 7.09 31.10 10.41
C ILE A 200 7.81 31.18 9.04
N PRO A 201 7.12 31.44 7.91
CA PRO A 201 5.86 32.19 7.76
C PRO A 201 4.57 31.35 7.57
N PHE A 202 4.61 30.04 7.77
CA PHE A 202 3.42 29.19 7.64
C PHE A 202 2.40 29.46 8.77
N ASP A 203 1.12 29.28 8.45
CA ASP A 203 0.00 29.60 9.35
C ASP A 203 0.04 28.77 10.66
N GLY A 204 0.55 27.54 10.58
CA GLY A 204 0.80 26.67 11.74
C GLY A 204 1.74 27.30 12.77
N GLY A 205 2.69 28.13 12.34
CA GLY A 205 3.56 28.89 13.25
C GLY A 205 2.78 29.91 14.08
N HIS A 206 1.80 30.57 13.47
CA HIS A 206 0.90 31.50 14.14
C HIS A 206 -0.10 30.77 15.05
N MET A 207 -0.66 29.65 14.60
CA MET A 207 -1.52 28.80 15.44
C MET A 207 -0.79 28.29 16.69
N VAL A 208 0.48 27.87 16.58
CA VAL A 208 1.26 27.45 17.75
C VAL A 208 1.54 28.63 18.67
N LYS A 209 1.82 29.82 18.14
CA LYS A 209 1.99 31.03 18.95
C LYS A 209 0.72 31.39 19.73
N ASP A 210 -0.44 31.37 19.07
CA ASP A 210 -1.71 31.74 19.67
C ASP A 210 -2.24 30.66 20.62
N GLY A 211 -2.01 29.39 20.27
CA GLY A 211 -2.30 28.24 21.13
C GLY A 211 -1.46 28.23 22.40
N THR A 212 -0.14 28.44 22.27
CA THR A 212 0.75 28.54 23.44
C THR A 212 0.42 29.75 24.31
N HIS A 213 0.08 30.89 23.72
CA HIS A 213 -0.41 32.06 24.46
C HIS A 213 -1.68 31.73 25.25
N SER A 214 -2.66 31.08 24.61
CA SER A 214 -3.92 30.68 25.25
C SER A 214 -3.70 29.71 26.40
N ILE A 215 -2.88 28.67 26.22
CA ILE A 215 -2.52 27.71 27.27
C ILE A 215 -1.77 28.39 28.43
N LEU A 216 -0.77 29.22 28.12
CA LEU A 216 -0.03 29.95 29.16
C LEU A 216 -0.92 30.93 29.91
N SER A 217 -1.86 31.59 29.24
CA SER A 217 -2.78 32.55 29.89
C SER A 217 -3.72 31.87 30.90
N ILE A 218 -4.08 30.61 30.65
CA ILE A 218 -4.89 29.79 31.56
C ILE A 218 -4.04 29.26 32.72
N LEU A 219 -2.82 28.77 32.43
CA LEU A 219 -1.93 28.15 33.40
C LEU A 219 -1.23 29.16 34.32
N MET A 220 -0.87 30.34 33.80
CA MET A 220 -0.14 31.40 34.51
C MET A 220 -1.06 32.59 34.84
N ARG A 221 -2.27 32.30 35.33
CA ARG A 221 -3.35 33.28 35.57
C ARG A 221 -2.99 34.41 36.55
N ASP A 222 -1.99 34.21 37.41
CA ASP A 222 -1.48 35.18 38.42
C ASP A 222 -0.16 35.89 38.04
N SER A 223 0.34 35.69 36.82
CA SER A 223 1.64 36.21 36.38
C SER A 223 1.53 37.52 35.59
N ASN A 224 2.57 38.35 35.65
CA ASN A 224 2.64 39.61 34.88
C ASN A 224 2.44 39.36 33.37
N PRO A 225 1.57 40.12 32.68
CA PRO A 225 1.25 39.92 31.27
C PRO A 225 2.48 39.99 30.36
N LEU A 226 3.46 40.83 30.71
CA LEU A 226 4.74 40.98 30.02
C LEU A 226 5.65 39.74 30.11
N ARG A 227 5.51 38.91 31.16
CA ARG A 227 6.27 37.65 31.28
C ARG A 227 5.64 36.55 30.43
N VAL A 228 4.31 36.50 30.38
CA VAL A 228 3.54 35.56 29.55
C VAL A 228 3.83 35.81 28.07
N GLU A 229 3.83 37.08 27.65
CA GLU A 229 4.12 37.46 26.26
C GLU A 229 5.58 37.14 25.85
N LYS A 230 6.56 37.41 26.72
CA LYS A 230 7.96 37.03 26.46
C LYS A 230 8.17 35.52 26.39
N LEU A 231 7.53 34.75 27.29
CA LEU A 231 7.61 33.30 27.27
C LEU A 231 6.94 32.71 26.03
N ALA A 232 5.74 33.15 25.67
CA ALA A 232 5.05 32.71 24.46
C ALA A 232 5.86 33.04 23.21
N GLY A 233 6.44 34.26 23.13
CA GLY A 233 7.34 34.65 22.04
C GLY A 233 8.62 33.82 21.97
N SER A 234 9.26 33.53 23.11
CA SER A 234 10.46 32.69 23.17
C SER A 234 10.17 31.22 22.84
N ILE A 235 9.04 30.67 23.30
CA ILE A 235 8.63 29.30 23.00
C ILE A 235 8.32 29.17 21.51
N SER A 236 7.55 30.11 20.93
CA SER A 236 7.22 30.13 19.50
C SER A 236 8.47 30.30 18.60
N GLY A 237 9.42 31.14 19.02
CA GLY A 237 10.70 31.28 18.32
C GLY A 237 11.56 30.02 18.41
N LEU A 238 11.61 29.38 19.59
CA LEU A 238 12.34 28.13 19.79
C LEU A 238 11.73 26.98 18.98
N THR A 239 10.39 26.85 18.95
CA THR A 239 9.73 25.81 18.14
C THR A 239 10.01 25.99 16.66
N THR A 240 10.02 27.23 16.17
CA THR A 240 10.38 27.53 14.77
C THR A 240 11.82 27.09 14.47
N ILE A 241 12.78 27.41 15.35
CA ILE A 241 14.20 27.03 15.18
C ILE A 241 14.38 25.52 15.24
N VAL A 242 13.79 24.85 16.23
CA VAL A 242 13.88 23.38 16.37
C VAL A 242 13.30 22.69 15.15
N MET A 243 12.15 23.13 14.66
CA MET A 243 11.51 22.53 13.48
C MET A 243 12.29 22.81 12.20
N LEU A 244 12.90 24.00 12.08
CA LEU A 244 13.82 24.29 10.98
C LEU A 244 15.04 23.36 11.00
N VAL A 245 15.61 23.08 12.18
CA VAL A 245 16.73 22.14 12.33
C VAL A 245 16.33 20.72 11.93
N VAL A 246 15.15 20.25 12.38
CA VAL A 246 14.61 18.92 12.03
C VAL A 246 14.40 18.75 10.53
N VAL A 247 13.98 19.80 9.82
CA VAL A 247 13.77 19.76 8.35
C VAL A 247 15.10 19.90 7.59
N VAL A 248 15.98 20.81 8.01
CA VAL A 248 17.20 21.16 7.25
C VAL A 248 18.31 20.12 7.43
N ILE A 249 18.47 19.51 8.61
CA ILE A 249 19.54 18.53 8.84
C ILE A 249 19.46 17.33 7.87
N PRO A 250 18.31 16.65 7.70
CA PRO A 250 18.19 15.53 6.76
C PRO A 250 18.52 15.94 5.33
N ILE A 251 18.09 17.14 4.90
CA ILE A 251 18.36 17.67 3.55
C ILE A 251 19.87 17.89 3.34
N LEU A 252 20.55 18.49 4.33
CA LEU A 252 21.99 18.71 4.26
C LEU A 252 22.76 17.38 4.23
N MET A 253 22.33 16.38 5.01
CA MET A 253 22.92 15.04 5.02
C MET A 253 22.73 14.30 3.70
N LEU A 254 21.72 14.65 2.90
CA LEU A 254 21.45 14.04 1.59
C LEU A 254 22.33 14.63 0.47
N ILE A 255 22.89 15.83 0.69
CA ILE A 255 23.73 16.56 -0.28
C ILE A 255 25.23 16.27 -0.09
N VAL A 256 25.63 15.79 1.10
CA VAL A 256 27.02 15.46 1.49
C VAL A 256 27.28 13.98 1.26
#